data_AF-A0A645G6B0-F1
#
_entry.id   AF-A0A645G6B0-F1
#
_cell.length_a   1.000
_cell.length_b   1.000
_cell.length_c   1.000
_cell.angle_alpha   90.00
_cell.angle_beta   90.00
_cell.angle_gamma   90.00
#
_symmetry.space_group_name_H-M   'P 1'
#
loop_
_entity.id
_entity.type
_entity.pdbx_description
1 polymer ?
#
loop_
_entity_poly.entity_id
_entity_poly.type
_entity_poly.pdbx_seq_one_letter_code
_entity_poly.pdbx_strand_id
1 'polypeptide(L)' 'MKVTVRAEDRNGEVKTYSGEGLVARAFCHENDHLDGKLYIDIATSMLTQEEVDALD' A
#
# COMPACT_ATOMS: atom_id res chain seq x y z
N MET A 1 9.02 -6.90 4.45
CA MET A 1 9.01 -6.16 3.17
C MET A 1 9.60 -4.78 3.39
N LYS A 2 10.48 -4.32 2.50
CA LYS A 2 11.11 -2.99 2.52
C LYS A 2 11.00 -2.41 1.11
N VAL A 3 10.61 -1.15 0.99
CA VAL A 3 10.48 -0.45 -0.29
C VAL A 3 11.10 0.95 -0.21
N THR A 4 11.53 1.46 -1.35
CA THR A 4 12.01 2.82 -1.52
C THR A 4 11.23 3.46 -2.66
N VAL A 5 10.68 4.64 -2.43
CA VAL A 5 9.92 5.42 -3.42
C VAL A 5 10.61 6.75 -3.69
N ARG A 6 10.50 7.23 -4.92
CA ARG A 6 10.93 8.58 -5.31
C ARG A 6 9.72 9.33 -5.83
N ALA A 7 9.43 10.48 -5.25
CA ALA A 7 8.28 11.31 -5.59
C ALA A 7 8.63 12.79 -5.46
N GLU A 8 7.83 13.64 -6.09
CA GLU A 8 7.88 15.09 -5.89
C GLU A 8 6.97 15.48 -4.73
N ASP A 9 7.39 16.44 -3.92
CA ASP A 9 6.51 17.06 -2.95
C ASP A 9 5.61 18.14 -3.60
N ARG A 10 4.85 18.86 -2.77
CA ARG A 10 3.90 19.89 -3.23
C ARG A 10 4.58 21.09 -3.92
N ASN A 11 5.89 21.24 -3.79
CA ASN A 11 6.67 22.30 -4.42
C ASN A 11 7.46 21.80 -5.65
N GLY A 12 7.29 20.53 -6.05
CA GLY A 12 8.04 19.91 -7.14
C GLY A 12 9.44 19.43 -6.73
N GLU A 13 9.78 19.41 -5.43
CA GLU A 13 11.08 18.93 -5.00
C GLU A 13 11.10 17.39 -4.99
N VAL A 14 12.03 16.79 -5.74
CA VAL A 14 12.22 15.34 -5.74
C VAL A 14 12.80 14.87 -4.41
N LYS A 15 12.08 13.95 -3.76
CA LYS A 15 12.45 13.34 -2.49
C LYS A 15 12.42 11.81 -2.60
N THR A 16 13.25 11.17 -1.78
CA THR A 16 13.34 9.71 -1.69
C THR A 16 12.95 9.27 -0.29
N TYR A 17 12.02 8.34 -0.19
CA TYR A 17 11.52 7.81 1.08
C TYR A 17 11.75 6.30 1.13
N SER A 18 12.16 5.78 2.29
CA SER A 18 12.26 4.34 2.53
C SER A 18 11.33 3.94 3.67
N GLY A 19 10.60 2.85 3.48
CA GLY A 19 9.66 2.32 4.46
C GLY A 19 9.76 0.81 4.57
N GLU A 20 9.29 0.28 5.70
CA GLU A 20 9.16 -1.14 5.97
C GLU A 20 7.83 -1.45 6.66
N GLY A 21 7.46 -2.73 6.73
CA GLY A 21 6.23 -3.16 7.39
C GLY A 21 4.98 -2.47 6.83
N LEU A 22 4.22 -1.83 7.71
CA LEU A 22 2.97 -1.13 7.35
C LEU A 22 3.23 0.07 6.42
N VAL A 23 4.33 0.80 6.62
CA VAL A 23 4.69 1.96 5.79
C VAL A 23 4.99 1.53 4.36
N ALA A 24 5.75 0.44 4.19
CA ALA A 24 6.02 -0.11 2.88
C ALA A 24 4.74 -0.54 2.14
N ARG A 25 3.80 -1.17 2.86
CA ARG A 25 2.52 -1.60 2.29
C ARG A 25 1.67 -0.41 1.87
N ALA A 26 1.61 0.64 2.70
CA ALA A 26 0.86 1.85 2.38
C ALA A 26 1.41 2.53 1.11
N PHE A 27 2.74 2.64 0.97
CA PHE A 27 3.32 3.18 -0.26
C PHE A 27 2.91 2.40 -1.51
N CYS A 28 2.91 1.06 -1.46
CA CYS A 28 2.45 0.25 -2.58
C CYS A 28 0.95 0.45 -2.86
N HIS A 29 0.10 0.40 -1.82
CA HIS A 29 -1.35 0.54 -1.95
C HIS A 29 -1.76 1.87 -2.59
N GLU A 30 -1.21 2.99 -2.10
CA GLU A 30 -1.55 4.30 -2.64
C GLU A 30 -0.99 4.50 -4.05
N ASN A 31 0.16 3.88 -4.37
CA ASN A 31 0.72 3.95 -5.72
C ASN A 31 -0.09 3.11 -6.71
N ASP A 32 -0.62 1.97 -6.30
CA ASP A 32 -1.51 1.14 -7.13
C ASP A 32 -2.78 1.89 -7.55
N HIS A 33 -3.31 2.77 -6.68
CA HIS A 33 -4.44 3.64 -7.05
C HIS A 33 -4.12 4.59 -8.21
N LEU A 34 -2.86 5.01 -8.38
CA LEU A 34 -2.44 5.84 -9.52
C LEU A 34 -2.49 5.07 -10.84
N ASP A 35 -2.33 3.74 -10.78
CA ASP A 35 -2.52 2.83 -11.91
C ASP A 35 -3.98 2.35 -12.05
N GLY A 36 -4.90 2.84 -11.21
CA GLY A 36 -6.30 2.43 -11.19
C GLY A 36 -6.54 1.02 -10.66
N LYS A 37 -5.62 0.46 -9.86
CA LYS A 37 -5.77 -0.87 -9.24
C LYS A 37 -6.27 -0.75 -7.82
N LEU A 38 -7.28 -1.52 -7.47
CA LEU A 38 -7.77 -1.67 -6.09
C LEU A 38 -7.12 -2.88 -5.43
N TYR A 39 -7.07 -2.89 -4.10
CA TYR A 39 -6.48 -4.01 -3.36
C TYR A 39 -7.20 -5.35 -3.63
N ILE A 40 -8.51 -5.31 -3.91
CA ILE A 40 -9.32 -6.49 -4.27
C ILE A 40 -8.93 -7.09 -5.63
N ASP A 41 -8.32 -6.31 -6.52
CA ASP A 41 -7.84 -6.80 -7.81
C ASP A 41 -6.56 -7.65 -7.67
N ILE A 42 -5.85 -7.48 -6.55
CA ILE A 42 -4.53 -8.06 -6.29
C ILE A 42 -4.63 -9.18 -5.23
N ALA A 43 -5.58 -9.06 -4.30
CA ALA A 43 -5.76 -10.01 -3.21
C ALA A 43 -6.02 -11.44 -3.74
N THR A 44 -5.24 -12.41 -3.28
CA THR A 44 -5.41 -13.83 -3.66
C THR A 44 -6.59 -14.49 -2.94
N SER A 45 -7.00 -13.94 -1.81
CA SER A 45 -8.10 -14.41 -0.98
C SER A 45 -8.59 -13.27 -0.08
N MET A 46 -9.89 -13.26 0.20
CA MET A 46 -10.52 -12.34 1.14
C MET A 46 -11.17 -13.15 2.26
N LEU A 47 -10.97 -12.73 3.51
CA LEU A 47 -11.64 -13.35 4.64
C LEU A 47 -13.14 -13.03 4.60
N THR A 48 -13.96 -13.97 5.04
CA THR A 48 -15.38 -13.72 5.33
C THR A 48 -15.49 -12.88 6.60
N GLN A 49 -16.66 -12.26 6.81
CA GLN A 49 -16.90 -11.51 8.06
C GLN A 49 -16.78 -12.42 9.29
N GLU A 50 -17.26 -13.65 9.21
CA GLU A 50 -17.17 -14.65 10.29
C GLU A 50 -15.71 -14.99 10.63
N GLU A 51 -14.85 -15.10 9.62
CA GLU A 51 -13.41 -15.35 9.81
C GLU A 51 -12.69 -14.15 10.42
N VAL A 52 -13.09 -12.93 10.07
CA VAL A 52 -12.56 -11.69 10.66
C VAL A 52 -12.95 -11.59 12.14
N ASP A 53 -14.23 -11.82 12.46
CA ASP A 53 -14.74 -11.75 13.83
C ASP A 53 -14.09 -12.79 14.76
N ALA A 54 -13.56 -13.88 14.21
CA ALA A 54 -12.87 -14.93 14.97
C ALA A 54 -11.38 -14.62 15.29
N LEU A 55 -10.82 -13.52 14.78
CA LEU A 55 -9.43 -13.09 15.04
C LEU A 55 -9.29 -12.16 16.25
N ASP A 56 -10.41 -11.63 16.77
CA ASP A 56 -10.49 -10.79 17.97
C ASP A 56 -10.56 -11.63 19.27
#